data_AF-A0A3C1KMQ7-F1
#
_entry.id   AF-A0A3C1KMQ7-F1
#
_cell.length_a   1.000
_cell.length_b   1.000
_cell.length_c   1.000
_cell.angle_alpha   90.00
_cell.angle_beta   90.00
_cell.angle_gamma   90.00
#
_symmetry.space_group_name_H-M   'P 1'
#
loop_
_entity.id
_entity.type
_entity.pdbx_description
1 polymer ?
#
loop_
_entity_poly.entity_id
_entity_poly.type
_entity_poly.pdbx_seq_one_letter_code
_entity_poly.pdbx_strand_id
1 'polypeptide(L)'
;AEEADRLMLSLDVIEAVASDSELGDWQGFGVAVQAYQKRSLLVIDWLRELSLRCQRRLMVRLVKGAYWDTEIKLAQVEGLEDYPVFTRKAATDVSYQACAARLLAYRDSLYPQFATHNAYTAATILEMDSDRSGYEFQRLHGMGETLYNQIVDAEKVPCRVYAPVGVHADLLAYLVRRLLENGANSSFVNNIVDEDIPVASLLEDPVEAARGWKQKRNPLIPLPPDLYGEERRNAQGGDLHDRPTLQAIRRNMQAWEASLPIAAVGTGGVSEVRNPARRSELIGHIKLADAATIESALALAHAGFPQWSALPVNERAQCLQRLADAL
;
A
#
# COMPACT_ATOMS: atom_id res chain seq x y z
N ALA A 1 -7.14 -8.34 -6.34
CA ALA A 1 -6.15 -7.36 -5.86
C ALA A 1 -6.54 -5.99 -6.34
N GLU A 2 -6.79 -5.11 -5.39
CA GLU A 2 -7.25 -3.73 -5.59
C GLU A 2 -6.24 -2.79 -4.92
N GLU A 3 -6.67 -1.88 -4.05
CA GLU A 3 -5.81 -1.04 -3.22
C GLU A 3 -5.02 -1.84 -2.16
N ALA A 4 -3.91 -1.27 -1.67
CA ALA A 4 -2.97 -1.96 -0.77
C ALA A 4 -3.53 -2.20 0.65
N ASP A 5 -4.43 -1.35 1.12
CA ASP A 5 -5.12 -1.46 2.40
C ASP A 5 -6.04 -2.70 2.49
N ARG A 6 -6.62 -3.11 1.36
CA ARG A 6 -7.48 -4.30 1.24
C ARG A 6 -6.72 -5.61 1.17
N LEU A 7 -5.39 -5.59 0.98
CA LEU A 7 -4.61 -6.81 0.80
C LEU A 7 -4.82 -7.77 1.98
N MET A 8 -4.60 -7.31 3.22
CA MET A 8 -4.67 -8.18 4.40
C MET A 8 -6.06 -8.78 4.58
N LEU A 9 -7.11 -7.97 4.43
CA LEU A 9 -8.50 -8.44 4.49
C LEU A 9 -8.78 -9.48 3.40
N SER A 10 -8.28 -9.25 2.18
CA SER A 10 -8.47 -10.21 1.08
C SER A 10 -7.78 -11.54 1.34
N LEU A 11 -6.64 -11.56 2.04
CA LEU A 11 -5.97 -12.81 2.41
C LEU A 11 -6.80 -13.64 3.39
N ASP A 12 -7.48 -13.01 4.35
CA ASP A 12 -8.40 -13.73 5.24
C ASP A 12 -9.55 -14.39 4.47
N VAL A 13 -10.14 -13.65 3.50
CA VAL A 13 -11.20 -14.19 2.63
C VAL A 13 -10.67 -15.32 1.74
N ILE A 14 -9.48 -15.14 1.17
CA ILE A 14 -8.81 -16.15 0.34
C ILE A 14 -8.55 -17.42 1.14
N GLU A 15 -8.06 -17.32 2.38
CA GLU A 15 -7.82 -18.48 3.24
C GLU A 15 -9.13 -19.21 3.58
N ALA A 16 -10.17 -18.46 3.95
CA ALA A 16 -11.48 -19.03 4.25
C ALA A 16 -12.05 -19.81 3.05
N VAL A 17 -12.03 -19.21 1.85
CA VAL A 17 -12.53 -19.84 0.62
C VAL A 17 -11.63 -21.02 0.22
N ALA A 18 -10.31 -20.84 0.20
CA ALA A 18 -9.38 -21.88 -0.20
C ALA A 18 -9.34 -23.07 0.77
N SER A 19 -9.80 -22.91 2.01
CA SER A 19 -9.91 -23.99 3.00
C SER A 19 -11.29 -24.65 3.01
N ASP A 20 -12.25 -24.14 2.24
CA ASP A 20 -13.61 -24.65 2.24
C ASP A 20 -13.68 -26.05 1.60
N SER A 21 -14.27 -26.99 2.33
CA SER A 21 -14.50 -28.37 1.91
C SER A 21 -15.57 -28.48 0.82
N GLU A 22 -16.51 -27.54 0.72
CA GLU A 22 -17.56 -27.55 -0.32
C GLU A 22 -16.98 -27.39 -1.72
N LEU A 23 -15.78 -26.80 -1.84
CA LEU A 23 -15.08 -26.68 -3.12
C LEU A 23 -14.44 -28.01 -3.59
N GLY A 24 -14.42 -29.05 -2.75
CA GLY A 24 -13.89 -30.38 -3.08
C GLY A 24 -12.52 -30.31 -3.76
N ASP A 25 -12.37 -31.05 -4.87
CA ASP A 25 -11.13 -31.12 -5.65
C ASP A 25 -10.96 -30.00 -6.67
N TRP A 26 -11.75 -28.92 -6.62
CA TRP A 26 -11.65 -27.82 -7.58
C TRP A 26 -10.31 -27.08 -7.47
N GLN A 27 -9.58 -27.00 -8.59
CA GLN A 27 -8.24 -26.41 -8.69
C GLN A 27 -8.24 -25.03 -9.39
N GLY A 28 -9.41 -24.42 -9.56
CA GLY A 28 -9.58 -23.19 -10.35
C GLY A 28 -9.58 -21.90 -9.53
N PHE A 29 -9.35 -21.96 -8.21
CA PHE A 29 -9.38 -20.77 -7.38
C PHE A 29 -8.21 -19.85 -7.70
N GLY A 30 -8.52 -18.60 -8.06
CA GLY A 30 -7.56 -17.65 -8.60
C GLY A 30 -7.32 -16.44 -7.69
N VAL A 31 -6.06 -16.07 -7.50
CA VAL A 31 -5.64 -14.91 -6.72
C VAL A 31 -4.72 -14.03 -7.57
N ALA A 32 -4.96 -12.72 -7.57
CA ALA A 32 -4.05 -11.77 -8.20
C ALA A 32 -3.05 -11.22 -7.16
N VAL A 33 -1.78 -11.12 -7.54
CA VAL A 33 -0.70 -10.51 -6.74
C VAL A 33 -0.08 -9.37 -7.53
N GLN A 34 0.12 -8.23 -6.88
CA GLN A 34 0.65 -7.02 -7.51
C GLN A 34 2.13 -6.83 -7.17
N ALA A 35 3.01 -6.99 -8.15
CA ALA A 35 4.45 -6.90 -8.01
C ALA A 35 4.96 -5.50 -7.63
N TYR A 36 4.16 -4.45 -7.82
CA TYR A 36 4.54 -3.11 -7.38
C TYR A 36 4.50 -2.93 -5.85
N GLN A 37 3.88 -3.84 -5.10
CA GLN A 37 3.79 -3.79 -3.65
C GLN A 37 5.04 -4.40 -3.03
N LYS A 38 5.54 -3.82 -1.95
CA LYS A 38 6.70 -4.33 -1.21
C LYS A 38 6.46 -5.71 -0.58
N ARG A 39 5.19 -6.10 -0.39
CA ARG A 39 4.76 -7.38 0.20
C ARG A 39 4.57 -8.51 -0.82
N SER A 40 4.71 -8.24 -2.12
CA SER A 40 4.35 -9.18 -3.21
C SER A 40 4.98 -10.57 -3.07
N LEU A 41 6.28 -10.63 -2.78
CA LEU A 41 7.01 -11.89 -2.62
C LEU A 41 6.53 -12.68 -1.39
N LEU A 42 6.28 -11.99 -0.27
CA LEU A 42 5.77 -12.61 0.96
C LEU A 42 4.35 -13.16 0.76
N VAL A 43 3.52 -12.49 -0.03
CA VAL A 43 2.18 -12.98 -0.39
C VAL A 43 2.27 -14.26 -1.22
N ILE A 44 3.22 -14.35 -2.15
CA ILE A 44 3.43 -15.58 -2.94
C ILE A 44 3.85 -16.74 -2.04
N ASP A 45 4.74 -16.49 -1.08
CA ASP A 45 5.19 -17.50 -0.11
C ASP A 45 4.01 -17.95 0.77
N TRP A 46 3.20 -17.02 1.24
CA TRP A 46 1.98 -17.34 2.00
C TRP A 46 0.96 -18.14 1.17
N LEU A 47 0.74 -17.78 -0.10
CA LEU A 47 -0.15 -18.52 -1.01
C LEU A 47 0.34 -19.95 -1.24
N ARG A 48 1.65 -20.14 -1.31
CA ARG A 48 2.27 -21.46 -1.40
C ARG A 48 1.99 -22.28 -0.15
N GLU A 49 2.18 -21.72 1.04
CA GLU A 49 1.88 -22.39 2.30
C GLU A 49 0.38 -22.74 2.41
N LEU A 50 -0.51 -21.82 2.03
CA LEU A 50 -1.94 -22.07 1.99
C LEU A 50 -2.31 -23.22 1.03
N SER A 51 -1.79 -23.18 -0.19
CA SER A 51 -2.00 -24.22 -1.20
C SER A 51 -1.62 -25.61 -0.67
N LEU A 52 -0.46 -25.72 -0.01
CA LEU A 52 -0.01 -26.97 0.60
C LEU A 52 -0.88 -27.42 1.78
N ARG A 53 -1.29 -26.50 2.66
CA ARG A 53 -2.16 -26.81 3.81
C ARG A 53 -3.53 -27.31 3.36
N CYS A 54 -4.11 -26.67 2.35
CA CYS A 54 -5.44 -27.00 1.83
C CYS A 54 -5.42 -28.12 0.78
N GLN A 55 -4.23 -28.61 0.39
CA GLN A 55 -4.01 -29.58 -0.69
C GLN A 55 -4.71 -29.16 -2.01
N ARG A 56 -4.67 -27.87 -2.31
CA ARG A 56 -5.37 -27.28 -3.45
C ARG A 56 -4.46 -26.35 -4.22
N ARG A 57 -4.28 -26.65 -5.50
CA ARG A 57 -3.57 -25.79 -6.44
C ARG A 57 -4.29 -24.46 -6.58
N LEU A 58 -3.54 -23.37 -6.40
CA LEU A 58 -4.04 -22.01 -6.58
C LEU A 58 -3.53 -21.43 -7.89
N MET A 59 -4.42 -20.80 -8.66
CA MET A 59 -4.03 -20.02 -9.83
C MET A 59 -3.56 -18.64 -9.37
N VAL A 60 -2.30 -18.27 -9.64
CA VAL A 60 -1.73 -17.02 -9.15
C VAL A 60 -1.41 -16.09 -10.32
N ARG A 61 -2.25 -15.07 -10.48
CA ARG A 61 -2.07 -14.03 -11.49
C ARG A 61 -1.11 -12.95 -10.99
N LEU A 62 0.10 -12.95 -11.51
CA LEU A 62 1.07 -11.90 -11.25
C LEU A 62 0.82 -10.72 -12.21
N VAL A 63 0.57 -9.54 -11.65
CA VAL A 63 0.45 -8.26 -12.38
C VAL A 63 1.46 -7.27 -11.80
N LYS A 64 1.74 -6.16 -12.48
CA LYS A 64 2.50 -5.05 -11.87
C LYS A 64 1.66 -4.36 -10.79
N GLY A 65 0.56 -3.74 -11.18
CA GLY A 65 -0.35 -2.99 -10.30
C GLY A 65 -1.05 -1.87 -11.07
N ALA A 66 -2.19 -1.40 -10.58
CA ALA A 66 -3.07 -0.47 -11.32
C ALA A 66 -3.51 0.76 -10.50
N TYR A 67 -3.00 0.92 -9.27
CA TYR A 67 -3.42 1.97 -8.34
C TYR A 67 -2.25 2.85 -7.87
N TRP A 68 -1.12 2.86 -8.58
CA TRP A 68 0.15 3.39 -8.08
C TRP A 68 0.05 4.84 -7.59
N ASP A 69 -0.53 5.75 -8.38
CA ASP A 69 -0.69 7.16 -7.98
C ASP A 69 -1.61 7.31 -6.76
N THR A 70 -2.66 6.49 -6.66
CA THR A 70 -3.56 6.44 -5.50
C THR A 70 -2.80 6.03 -4.25
N GLU A 71 -1.95 4.99 -4.32
CA GLU A 71 -1.15 4.53 -3.18
C GLU A 71 -0.14 5.58 -2.71
N ILE A 72 0.49 6.31 -3.65
CA ILE A 72 1.37 7.44 -3.31
C ILE A 72 0.57 8.53 -2.57
N LYS A 73 -0.58 8.92 -3.11
CA LYS A 73 -1.44 9.95 -2.52
C LYS A 73 -1.95 9.55 -1.14
N LEU A 74 -2.48 8.34 -0.98
CA LEU A 74 -3.07 7.89 0.28
C LEU A 74 -2.01 7.85 1.38
N ALA A 75 -0.83 7.28 1.12
CA ALA A 75 0.25 7.25 2.10
C ALA A 75 0.71 8.66 2.53
N GLN A 76 0.71 9.63 1.62
CA GLN A 76 1.03 11.03 1.92
C GLN A 76 -0.06 11.70 2.78
N VAL A 77 -1.34 11.54 2.39
CA VAL A 77 -2.48 12.12 3.09
C VAL A 77 -2.63 11.56 4.50
N GLU A 78 -2.41 10.25 4.66
CA GLU A 78 -2.50 9.56 5.94
C GLU A 78 -1.23 9.74 6.80
N GLY A 79 -0.19 10.41 6.30
CA GLY A 79 1.04 10.64 7.06
C GLY A 79 1.74 9.35 7.49
N LEU A 80 1.71 8.32 6.64
CA LEU A 80 2.34 7.03 6.93
C LEU A 80 3.88 7.14 6.93
N GLU A 81 4.57 6.16 7.50
CA GLU A 81 6.05 6.19 7.49
C GLU A 81 6.63 6.06 6.07
N ASP A 82 5.96 5.28 5.21
CA ASP A 82 6.45 4.93 3.88
C ASP A 82 5.30 4.49 2.96
N TYR A 83 5.61 4.32 1.67
CA TYR A 83 4.71 3.83 0.64
C TYR A 83 4.57 2.30 0.70
N PRO A 84 3.37 1.72 0.49
CA PRO A 84 3.21 0.27 0.34
C PRO A 84 3.74 -0.25 -1.01
N VAL A 85 4.01 0.66 -1.95
CA VAL A 85 4.48 0.38 -3.32
C VAL A 85 5.89 0.91 -3.58
N PHE A 86 6.56 0.39 -4.61
CA PHE A 86 7.82 0.93 -5.10
C PHE A 86 7.62 2.28 -5.79
N THR A 87 8.52 3.23 -5.57
CA THR A 87 8.41 4.60 -6.13
C THR A 87 9.07 4.77 -7.50
N ARG A 88 9.75 3.73 -8.02
CA ARG A 88 10.40 3.71 -9.34
C ARG A 88 9.87 2.53 -10.13
N LYS A 89 9.55 2.76 -11.41
CA LYS A 89 9.03 1.72 -12.31
C LYS A 89 9.98 0.53 -12.45
N ALA A 90 11.27 0.76 -12.65
CA ALA A 90 12.24 -0.35 -12.75
C ALA A 90 12.34 -1.19 -11.46
N ALA A 91 12.09 -0.63 -10.27
CA ALA A 91 12.01 -1.43 -9.05
C ALA A 91 10.79 -2.37 -9.04
N THR A 92 9.66 -1.94 -9.63
CA THR A 92 8.50 -2.82 -9.87
C THR A 92 8.84 -3.93 -10.86
N ASP A 93 9.60 -3.64 -11.92
CA ASP A 93 10.03 -4.66 -12.89
C ASP A 93 10.95 -5.71 -12.25
N VAL A 94 11.91 -5.28 -11.42
CA VAL A 94 12.76 -6.19 -10.62
C VAL A 94 11.91 -7.05 -9.68
N SER A 95 10.95 -6.45 -8.98
CA SER A 95 10.04 -7.20 -8.10
C SER A 95 9.21 -8.21 -8.90
N TYR A 96 8.72 -7.83 -10.08
CA TYR A 96 7.98 -8.74 -10.96
C TYR A 96 8.85 -9.93 -11.37
N GLN A 97 10.09 -9.71 -11.81
CA GLN A 97 11.03 -10.77 -12.15
C GLN A 97 11.32 -11.71 -10.97
N ALA A 98 11.54 -11.16 -9.78
CA ALA A 98 11.75 -11.95 -8.56
C ALA A 98 10.52 -12.78 -8.18
N CYS A 99 9.33 -12.19 -8.27
CA CYS A 99 8.05 -12.89 -8.05
C CYS A 99 7.82 -13.99 -9.10
N ALA A 100 8.16 -13.74 -10.36
CA ALA A 100 8.02 -14.71 -11.43
C ALA A 100 8.94 -15.93 -11.21
N ALA A 101 10.21 -15.70 -10.88
CA ALA A 101 11.14 -16.76 -10.52
C ALA A 101 10.62 -17.59 -9.33
N ARG A 102 10.05 -16.93 -8.30
CA ARG A 102 9.45 -17.62 -7.14
C ARG A 102 8.25 -18.48 -7.54
N LEU A 103 7.35 -17.95 -8.37
CA LEU A 103 6.18 -18.68 -8.85
C LEU A 103 6.55 -19.88 -9.73
N LEU A 104 7.54 -19.73 -10.61
CA LEU A 104 8.07 -20.82 -11.43
C LEU A 104 8.63 -21.97 -10.57
N ALA A 105 9.28 -21.65 -9.45
CA ALA A 105 9.78 -22.62 -8.50
C ALA A 105 8.67 -23.33 -7.68
N TYR A 106 7.46 -22.77 -7.64
CA TYR A 106 6.33 -23.31 -6.88
C TYR A 106 5.25 -23.95 -7.76
N ARG A 107 5.55 -24.27 -9.03
CA ARG A 107 4.62 -24.84 -10.02
C ARG A 107 3.94 -26.15 -9.58
N ASP A 108 4.52 -26.87 -8.64
CA ASP A 108 3.97 -28.12 -8.09
C ASP A 108 2.73 -27.91 -7.20
N SER A 109 2.46 -26.69 -6.72
CA SER A 109 1.20 -26.38 -6.01
C SER A 109 0.59 -25.03 -6.37
N LEU A 110 1.27 -24.20 -7.15
CA LEU A 110 0.71 -22.98 -7.73
C LEU A 110 0.65 -23.12 -9.25
N TYR A 111 -0.32 -22.48 -9.88
CA TYR A 111 -0.36 -22.31 -11.33
C TYR A 111 -0.08 -20.83 -11.66
N PRO A 112 1.15 -20.48 -12.07
CA PRO A 112 1.51 -19.10 -12.37
C PRO A 112 0.80 -18.58 -13.62
N GLN A 113 0.29 -17.35 -13.55
CA GLN A 113 -0.32 -16.65 -14.67
C GLN A 113 0.32 -15.27 -14.80
N PHE A 114 1.22 -15.10 -15.77
CA PHE A 114 2.02 -13.88 -15.92
C PHE A 114 1.31 -12.85 -16.79
N ALA A 115 0.71 -11.83 -16.18
CA ALA A 115 -0.02 -10.78 -16.87
C ALA A 115 0.87 -9.56 -17.14
N THR A 116 1.28 -9.38 -18.41
CA THR A 116 2.15 -8.27 -18.82
C THR A 116 1.95 -7.95 -20.31
N HIS A 117 2.18 -6.69 -20.72
CA HIS A 117 2.33 -6.33 -22.14
C HIS A 117 3.75 -5.91 -22.48
N ASN A 118 4.66 -5.99 -21.51
CA ASN A 118 6.06 -5.66 -21.70
C ASN A 118 6.78 -6.88 -22.28
N ALA A 119 7.24 -6.75 -23.54
CA ALA A 119 7.90 -7.84 -24.26
C ALA A 119 9.22 -8.27 -23.60
N TYR A 120 9.98 -7.32 -23.04
CA TYR A 120 11.19 -7.63 -22.28
C TYR A 120 10.87 -8.51 -21.07
N THR A 121 9.84 -8.17 -20.28
CA THR A 121 9.39 -8.99 -19.15
C THR A 121 8.96 -10.38 -19.59
N ALA A 122 8.21 -10.51 -20.69
CA ALA A 122 7.78 -11.80 -21.21
C ALA A 122 8.98 -12.65 -21.66
N ALA A 123 9.92 -12.06 -22.39
CA ALA A 123 11.16 -12.71 -22.82
C ALA A 123 12.02 -13.14 -21.63
N THR A 124 12.15 -12.32 -20.59
CA THR A 124 12.86 -12.70 -19.36
C THR A 124 12.27 -13.96 -18.73
N ILE A 125 10.94 -14.08 -18.67
CA ILE A 125 10.27 -15.25 -18.06
C ILE A 125 10.47 -16.49 -18.91
N LEU A 126 10.43 -16.35 -20.24
CA LEU A 126 10.73 -17.44 -21.17
C LEU A 126 12.17 -17.94 -21.02
N GLU A 127 13.11 -17.05 -20.77
CA GLU A 127 14.52 -17.39 -20.53
C GLU A 127 14.75 -17.98 -19.12
N MET A 128 13.94 -17.59 -18.13
CA MET A 128 14.00 -18.14 -16.77
C MET A 128 13.60 -19.63 -16.71
N ASP A 129 12.79 -20.12 -17.66
CA ASP A 129 12.27 -21.49 -17.66
C ASP A 129 12.28 -22.13 -19.05
N SER A 130 13.24 -23.03 -19.26
CA SER A 130 13.37 -23.78 -20.52
C SER A 130 12.29 -24.85 -20.72
N ASP A 131 11.64 -25.32 -19.64
CA ASP A 131 10.57 -26.34 -19.70
C ASP A 131 9.25 -25.76 -20.23
N ARG A 132 8.97 -24.47 -19.98
CA ARG A 132 7.83 -23.72 -20.52
C ARG A 132 6.44 -24.30 -20.20
N SER A 133 6.39 -25.33 -19.36
CA SER A 133 5.17 -26.01 -18.96
C SER A 133 4.63 -25.46 -17.64
N GLY A 134 3.38 -25.78 -17.29
CA GLY A 134 2.87 -25.51 -15.94
C GLY A 134 2.65 -24.03 -15.58
N TYR A 135 2.64 -23.12 -16.55
CA TYR A 135 2.21 -21.72 -16.39
C TYR A 135 1.52 -21.19 -17.66
N GLU A 136 0.93 -20.00 -17.58
CA GLU A 136 0.41 -19.26 -18.74
C GLU A 136 0.84 -17.79 -18.68
N PHE A 137 0.80 -17.12 -19.83
CA PHE A 137 0.74 -15.67 -19.88
C PHE A 137 -0.70 -15.18 -19.87
N GLN A 138 -0.88 -13.89 -19.56
CA GLN A 138 -2.15 -13.21 -19.74
C GLN A 138 -1.98 -11.85 -20.38
N ARG A 139 -2.97 -11.47 -21.17
CA ARG A 139 -3.08 -10.14 -21.78
C ARG A 139 -4.48 -9.59 -21.63
N LEU A 140 -4.65 -8.33 -21.97
CA LEU A 140 -5.96 -7.70 -22.09
C LEU A 140 -6.49 -7.87 -23.51
N HIS A 141 -7.81 -7.97 -23.63
CA HIS A 141 -8.46 -7.86 -24.93
C HIS A 141 -8.16 -6.48 -25.57
N GLY A 142 -7.87 -6.47 -26.87
CA GLY A 142 -7.48 -5.25 -27.62
C GLY A 142 -6.04 -4.79 -27.41
N MET A 143 -5.21 -5.50 -26.63
CA MET A 143 -3.82 -5.12 -26.37
C MET A 143 -2.88 -6.34 -26.35
N GLY A 144 -1.67 -6.19 -26.89
CA GLY A 144 -0.63 -7.22 -26.85
C GLY A 144 -0.87 -8.44 -27.77
N GLU A 145 -1.75 -8.34 -28.76
CA GLU A 145 -2.07 -9.45 -29.68
C GLU A 145 -0.86 -9.90 -30.47
N THR A 146 -0.16 -8.96 -31.11
CA THR A 146 1.02 -9.26 -31.91
C THR A 146 2.11 -9.97 -31.10
N LEU A 147 2.36 -9.51 -29.87
CA LEU A 147 3.33 -10.14 -28.97
C LEU A 147 2.94 -11.58 -28.64
N TYR A 148 1.69 -11.79 -28.21
CA TYR A 148 1.28 -13.09 -27.69
C TYR A 148 0.94 -14.11 -28.77
N ASN A 149 0.56 -13.68 -29.98
CA ASN A 149 0.48 -14.59 -31.12
C ASN A 149 1.85 -15.25 -31.37
N GLN A 150 2.94 -14.47 -31.34
CA GLN A 150 4.29 -15.02 -31.49
C GLN A 150 4.66 -15.98 -30.35
N ILE A 151 4.37 -15.64 -29.10
CA ILE A 151 4.66 -16.52 -27.95
C ILE A 151 3.88 -17.83 -28.02
N VAL A 152 2.58 -17.76 -28.35
CA VAL A 152 1.72 -18.95 -28.47
C VAL A 152 2.17 -19.82 -29.65
N ASP A 153 2.50 -19.21 -30.79
CA ASP A 153 2.86 -19.94 -32.01
C ASP A 153 4.29 -20.50 -31.98
N ALA A 154 5.27 -19.73 -31.51
CA ALA A 154 6.68 -20.12 -31.52
C ALA A 154 7.09 -20.85 -30.24
N GLU A 155 6.73 -20.31 -29.08
CA GLU A 155 7.21 -20.81 -27.78
C GLU A 155 6.26 -21.83 -27.14
N LYS A 156 5.05 -21.98 -27.70
CA LYS A 156 3.99 -22.91 -27.25
C LYS A 156 3.51 -22.70 -25.82
N VAL A 157 3.70 -21.50 -25.28
CA VAL A 157 3.18 -21.10 -23.96
C VAL A 157 1.78 -20.50 -24.13
N PRO A 158 0.75 -20.98 -23.41
CA PRO A 158 -0.61 -20.46 -23.54
C PRO A 158 -0.71 -19.02 -23.06
N CYS A 159 -1.62 -18.26 -23.69
CA CYS A 159 -1.96 -16.91 -23.26
C CYS A 159 -3.47 -16.76 -23.06
N ARG A 160 -3.90 -16.41 -21.86
CA ARG A 160 -5.31 -16.12 -21.54
C ARG A 160 -5.63 -14.65 -21.77
N VAL A 161 -6.74 -14.38 -22.45
CA VAL A 161 -7.22 -13.02 -22.68
C VAL A 161 -8.19 -12.60 -21.57
N TYR A 162 -7.86 -11.55 -20.85
CA TYR A 162 -8.77 -10.87 -19.93
C TYR A 162 -9.69 -9.95 -20.75
N ALA A 163 -10.94 -10.39 -20.92
CA ALA A 163 -11.95 -9.71 -21.73
C ALA A 163 -12.95 -8.97 -20.83
N PRO A 164 -12.96 -7.63 -20.84
CA PRO A 164 -13.97 -6.85 -20.13
C PRO A 164 -15.33 -7.03 -20.81
N VAL A 165 -16.37 -7.33 -20.03
CA VAL A 165 -17.75 -7.47 -20.52
C VAL A 165 -18.65 -6.63 -19.64
N GLY A 166 -19.42 -5.72 -20.24
CA GLY A 166 -20.30 -4.81 -19.50
C GLY A 166 -21.00 -3.82 -20.43
N VAL A 167 -21.91 -3.04 -19.85
CA VAL A 167 -22.58 -1.94 -20.57
C VAL A 167 -21.66 -0.72 -20.64
N HIS A 168 -21.90 0.16 -21.62
CA HIS A 168 -21.03 1.31 -21.89
C HIS A 168 -20.74 2.19 -20.66
N ALA A 169 -21.73 2.44 -19.80
CA ALA A 169 -21.58 3.31 -18.63
C ALA A 169 -20.51 2.79 -17.65
N ASP A 170 -20.50 1.49 -17.38
CA ASP A 170 -19.56 0.86 -16.45
C ASP A 170 -18.17 0.71 -17.07
N LEU A 171 -18.12 0.56 -18.40
CA LEU A 171 -16.87 0.48 -19.14
C LEU A 171 -16.13 1.82 -19.21
N LEU A 172 -16.81 2.97 -19.11
CA LEU A 172 -16.17 4.29 -19.17
C LEU A 172 -15.24 4.55 -17.97
N ALA A 173 -15.69 4.27 -16.76
CA ALA A 173 -14.86 4.41 -15.55
C ALA A 173 -13.65 3.46 -15.60
N TYR A 174 -13.88 2.24 -16.09
CA TYR A 174 -12.83 1.26 -16.32
C TYR A 174 -11.84 1.69 -17.44
N LEU A 175 -12.33 2.32 -18.50
CA LEU A 175 -11.54 2.79 -19.64
C LEU A 175 -10.55 3.87 -19.24
N VAL A 176 -10.95 4.86 -18.42
CA VAL A 176 -10.03 5.93 -17.96
C VAL A 176 -8.83 5.33 -17.24
N ARG A 177 -9.06 4.42 -16.29
CA ARG A 177 -7.97 3.72 -15.59
C ARG A 177 -7.10 2.91 -16.55
N ARG A 178 -7.70 2.28 -17.56
CA ARG A 178 -6.99 1.46 -18.53
C ARG A 178 -6.13 2.28 -19.50
N LEU A 179 -6.60 3.47 -19.87
CA LEU A 179 -5.84 4.45 -20.64
C LEU A 179 -4.65 4.96 -19.83
N LEU A 180 -4.82 5.24 -18.53
CA LEU A 180 -3.70 5.66 -17.67
C LEU A 180 -2.64 4.56 -17.51
N GLU A 181 -3.05 3.30 -17.31
CA GLU A 181 -2.14 2.17 -17.12
C GLU A 181 -1.20 1.97 -18.32
N ASN A 182 -1.71 2.14 -19.54
CA ASN A 182 -0.94 1.88 -20.76
C ASN A 182 -0.44 3.13 -21.48
N GLY A 183 -1.00 4.31 -21.18
CA GLY A 183 -0.64 5.59 -21.78
C GLY A 183 0.31 6.45 -20.94
N ALA A 184 0.72 5.99 -19.74
CA ALA A 184 1.75 6.69 -18.99
C ALA A 184 3.09 6.68 -19.75
N ASN A 185 3.89 7.76 -19.65
CA ASN A 185 5.19 7.89 -20.33
C ASN A 185 6.21 6.78 -20.02
N SER A 186 6.01 6.04 -18.91
CA SER A 186 6.85 4.90 -18.51
C SER A 186 6.30 3.54 -18.96
N SER A 187 5.14 3.53 -19.64
CA SER A 187 4.50 2.34 -20.18
C SER A 187 5.25 1.83 -21.40
N PHE A 188 5.50 0.51 -21.42
CA PHE A 188 6.11 -0.15 -22.58
C PHE A 188 5.25 -0.02 -23.84
N VAL A 189 3.92 -0.11 -23.69
CA VAL A 189 2.98 -0.03 -24.81
C VAL A 189 2.99 1.37 -25.43
N ASN A 190 3.11 2.42 -24.61
CA ASN A 190 3.25 3.78 -25.11
C ASN A 190 4.57 3.97 -25.85
N ASN A 191 5.67 3.41 -25.33
CA ASN A 191 6.99 3.67 -25.88
C ASN A 191 7.33 2.82 -27.13
N ILE A 192 6.67 1.69 -27.34
CA ILE A 192 6.92 0.85 -28.53
C ILE A 192 6.22 1.37 -29.80
N VAL A 193 5.18 2.19 -29.65
CA VAL A 193 4.48 2.84 -30.78
C VAL A 193 5.07 4.21 -31.12
N ASP A 194 6.00 4.70 -30.31
CA ASP A 194 6.70 5.96 -30.51
C ASP A 194 7.94 5.71 -31.39
N GLU A 195 7.90 6.20 -32.63
CA GLU A 195 8.99 6.03 -33.61
C GLU A 195 10.27 6.77 -33.22
N ASP A 196 10.19 7.74 -32.31
CA ASP A 196 11.35 8.49 -31.82
C ASP A 196 12.11 7.75 -30.70
N ILE A 197 11.56 6.65 -30.15
CA ILE A 197 12.18 5.88 -29.08
C ILE A 197 12.96 4.68 -29.66
N PRO A 198 14.29 4.61 -29.50
CA PRO A 198 15.07 3.47 -29.97
C PRO A 198 14.65 2.17 -29.28
N VAL A 199 14.44 1.10 -30.05
CA VAL A 199 14.11 -0.23 -29.50
C VAL A 199 15.10 -0.68 -28.42
N ALA A 200 16.38 -0.36 -28.58
CA ALA A 200 17.43 -0.70 -27.62
C ALA A 200 17.16 -0.13 -26.20
N SER A 201 16.55 1.05 -26.06
CA SER A 201 16.22 1.60 -24.73
C SER A 201 15.06 0.88 -24.05
N LEU A 202 14.25 0.12 -24.81
CA LEU A 202 13.19 -0.73 -24.25
C LEU A 202 13.71 -2.07 -23.72
N LEU A 203 14.98 -2.38 -23.98
CA LEU A 203 15.65 -3.64 -23.61
C LEU A 203 16.63 -3.47 -22.45
N GLU A 204 16.64 -2.32 -21.78
CA GLU A 204 17.46 -2.11 -20.59
C GLU A 204 17.07 -3.08 -19.47
N ASP A 205 18.06 -3.74 -18.88
CA ASP A 205 17.84 -4.63 -17.75
C ASP A 205 17.45 -3.83 -16.49
N PRO A 206 16.23 -3.99 -15.97
CA PRO A 206 15.79 -3.27 -14.79
C PRO A 206 16.61 -3.62 -13.54
N VAL A 207 17.24 -4.79 -13.48
CA VAL A 207 18.13 -5.20 -12.37
C VAL A 207 19.42 -4.39 -12.40
N GLU A 208 20.07 -4.30 -13.56
CA GLU A 208 21.30 -3.50 -13.71
C GLU A 208 21.03 -2.01 -13.52
N ALA A 209 19.92 -1.50 -14.08
CA ALA A 209 19.47 -0.13 -13.84
C ALA A 209 19.27 0.12 -12.34
N ALA A 210 18.54 -0.77 -11.65
CA ALA A 210 18.31 -0.66 -10.21
C ALA A 210 19.61 -0.75 -9.41
N ARG A 211 20.56 -1.63 -9.77
CA ARG A 211 21.88 -1.76 -9.13
C ARG A 211 22.70 -0.48 -9.25
N GLY A 212 22.71 0.15 -10.42
CA GLY A 212 23.47 1.37 -10.70
C GLY A 212 23.01 2.63 -9.94
N TRP A 213 21.80 2.65 -9.40
CA TRP A 213 21.31 3.82 -8.66
C TRP A 213 22.01 4.01 -7.31
N LYS A 214 22.50 5.23 -7.06
CA LYS A 214 22.98 5.66 -5.73
C LYS A 214 21.84 5.71 -4.70
N GLN A 215 20.69 6.27 -5.09
CA GLN A 215 19.48 6.33 -4.28
C GLN A 215 18.39 5.48 -4.92
N LYS A 216 17.95 4.42 -4.25
CA LYS A 216 16.93 3.49 -4.79
C LYS A 216 15.53 4.11 -4.84
N ARG A 217 15.21 5.01 -3.91
CA ARG A 217 13.95 5.78 -3.92
C ARG A 217 13.93 6.80 -5.05
N ASN A 218 12.72 7.19 -5.46
CA ASN A 218 12.55 8.27 -6.42
C ASN A 218 12.72 9.62 -5.69
N PRO A 219 13.74 10.43 -6.02
CA PRO A 219 13.99 11.71 -5.34
C PRO A 219 12.90 12.75 -5.59
N LEU A 220 12.07 12.57 -6.63
CA LEU A 220 10.96 13.46 -6.96
C LEU A 220 9.67 13.15 -6.18
N ILE A 221 9.68 12.10 -5.36
CA ILE A 221 8.54 11.70 -4.54
C ILE A 221 9.00 11.76 -3.08
N PRO A 222 8.73 12.86 -2.34
CA PRO A 222 9.13 12.99 -0.94
C PRO A 222 8.44 11.90 -0.10
N LEU A 223 9.00 11.50 1.03
CA LEU A 223 8.27 10.63 1.96
C LEU A 223 7.12 11.40 2.61
N PRO A 224 6.06 10.72 3.12
CA PRO A 224 4.98 11.43 3.81
C PRO A 224 5.43 12.33 4.98
N PRO A 225 6.42 11.97 5.82
CA PRO A 225 6.98 12.86 6.84
C PRO A 225 7.68 14.11 6.28
N ASP A 226 8.17 14.03 5.05
CA ASP A 226 8.97 15.07 4.39
C ASP A 226 8.15 15.87 3.36
N LEU A 227 6.82 15.74 3.38
CA LEU A 227 5.92 16.31 2.36
C LEU A 227 6.05 17.83 2.20
N TYR A 228 6.41 18.54 3.28
CA TYR A 228 6.59 20.00 3.26
C TYR A 228 8.07 20.44 3.21
N GLY A 229 8.99 19.50 2.90
CA GLY A 229 10.41 19.78 2.74
C GLY A 229 11.03 20.45 3.97
N GLU A 230 11.76 21.55 3.74
CA GLU A 230 12.48 22.28 4.79
C GLU A 230 11.56 23.16 5.67
N GLU A 231 10.31 23.41 5.26
CA GLU A 231 9.41 24.30 6.00
C GLU A 231 8.98 23.69 7.35
N ARG A 232 8.61 22.41 7.34
CA ARG A 232 8.24 21.64 8.54
C ARG A 232 8.14 20.15 8.25
N ARG A 233 8.22 19.34 9.30
CA ARG A 233 7.86 17.92 9.23
C ARG A 233 6.34 17.77 9.19
N ASN A 234 5.85 16.77 8.45
CA ASN A 234 4.45 16.39 8.46
C ASN A 234 4.10 15.63 9.75
N ALA A 235 2.84 15.68 10.17
CA ALA A 235 2.34 14.86 11.27
C ALA A 235 2.32 13.39 10.86
N GLN A 236 2.63 12.51 11.80
CA GLN A 236 2.57 11.07 11.59
C GLN A 236 1.14 10.57 11.88
N GLY A 237 0.56 9.82 10.94
CA GLY A 237 -0.69 9.10 11.17
C GLY A 237 -0.45 7.66 11.61
N GLY A 238 -1.55 6.90 11.72
CA GLY A 238 -1.51 5.47 12.00
C GLY A 238 -2.20 4.69 10.89
N ASP A 239 -1.53 3.67 10.35
CA ASP A 239 -2.15 2.75 9.39
C ASP A 239 -3.18 1.87 10.11
N LEU A 240 -4.46 2.21 9.96
CA LEU A 240 -5.57 1.46 10.57
C LEU A 240 -5.86 0.13 9.84
N HIS A 241 -5.16 -0.18 8.76
CA HIS A 241 -5.24 -1.46 8.05
C HIS A 241 -4.10 -2.40 8.45
N ASP A 242 -3.10 -1.90 9.20
CA ASP A 242 -2.03 -2.68 9.79
C ASP A 242 -2.44 -3.23 11.17
N ARG A 243 -2.46 -4.57 11.29
CA ARG A 243 -2.90 -5.25 12.51
C ARG A 243 -2.00 -4.92 13.73
N PRO A 244 -0.65 -4.96 13.65
CA PRO A 244 0.21 -4.48 14.72
C PRO A 244 -0.10 -3.06 15.18
N THR A 245 -0.33 -2.13 14.26
CA THR A 245 -0.71 -0.74 14.55
C THR A 245 -2.04 -0.67 15.30
N LEU A 246 -3.09 -1.34 14.81
CA LEU A 246 -4.38 -1.42 15.51
C LEU A 246 -4.26 -2.02 16.92
N GLN A 247 -3.44 -3.07 17.09
CA GLN A 247 -3.20 -3.68 18.38
C GLN A 247 -2.47 -2.75 19.35
N ALA A 248 -1.50 -1.97 18.86
CA ALA A 248 -0.82 -0.95 19.65
C ALA A 248 -1.80 0.15 20.09
N ILE A 249 -2.61 0.69 19.17
CA ILE A 249 -3.65 1.68 19.46
C ILE A 249 -4.61 1.15 20.52
N ARG A 250 -5.13 -0.08 20.35
CA ARG A 250 -6.03 -0.71 21.31
C ARG A 250 -5.41 -0.83 22.70
N ARG A 251 -4.17 -1.29 22.81
CA ARG A 251 -3.46 -1.40 24.09
C ARG A 251 -3.27 -0.05 24.75
N ASN A 252 -2.89 0.98 23.99
CA ASN A 252 -2.72 2.33 24.50
C ASN A 252 -4.04 2.94 24.98
N MET A 253 -5.14 2.74 24.25
CA MET A 253 -6.48 3.18 24.67
C MET A 253 -6.91 2.49 25.96
N GLN A 254 -6.69 1.18 26.09
CA GLN A 254 -7.02 0.43 27.32
C GLN A 254 -6.17 0.87 28.51
N ALA A 255 -4.87 1.12 28.31
CA ALA A 255 -3.99 1.63 29.35
C ALA A 255 -4.39 3.05 29.79
N TRP A 256 -4.75 3.91 28.83
CA TRP A 256 -5.27 5.25 29.12
C TRP A 256 -6.57 5.17 29.92
N GLU A 257 -7.54 4.37 29.47
CA GLU A 257 -8.82 4.15 30.15
C GLU A 257 -8.61 3.66 31.59
N ALA A 258 -7.68 2.72 31.81
CA ALA A 258 -7.33 2.21 33.14
C ALA A 258 -6.63 3.24 34.04
N SER A 259 -6.03 4.29 33.45
CA SER A 259 -5.35 5.38 34.19
C SER A 259 -6.24 6.58 34.47
N LEU A 260 -7.48 6.58 33.96
CA LEU A 260 -8.43 7.67 34.22
C LEU A 260 -8.73 7.77 35.73
N PRO A 261 -8.56 8.96 36.33
CA PRO A 261 -8.90 9.14 37.74
C PRO A 261 -10.42 9.10 37.92
N ILE A 262 -10.92 7.97 38.41
CA ILE A 262 -12.36 7.76 38.69
C ILE A 262 -12.81 8.57 39.92
N ALA A 263 -11.89 8.96 40.81
CA ALA A 263 -12.20 9.72 42.03
C ALA A 263 -12.09 11.24 41.82
N ALA A 264 -13.07 11.98 42.31
CA ALA A 264 -13.01 13.44 42.42
C ALA A 264 -11.98 13.83 43.49
N VAL A 265 -10.91 14.54 43.10
CA VAL A 265 -9.97 15.12 44.06
C VAL A 265 -10.17 16.64 44.08
N GLY A 266 -10.84 17.13 45.12
CA GLY A 266 -10.85 18.56 45.48
C GLY A 266 -12.19 19.14 45.93
N THR A 267 -12.13 20.18 46.75
CA THR A 267 -13.26 21.04 47.13
C THR A 267 -13.45 22.12 46.06
N GLY A 268 -14.59 22.09 45.36
CA GLY A 268 -14.96 22.97 44.24
C GLY A 268 -16.04 22.33 43.36
N GLY A 269 -16.71 23.09 42.49
CA GLY A 269 -17.74 22.56 41.58
C GLY A 269 -17.14 21.59 40.55
N VAL A 270 -17.26 20.28 40.83
CA VAL A 270 -16.79 19.22 39.93
C VAL A 270 -17.90 18.85 38.96
N SER A 271 -17.59 18.79 37.66
CA SER A 271 -18.51 18.28 36.63
C SER A 271 -18.05 16.92 36.13
N GLU A 272 -18.98 15.99 36.02
CA GLU A 272 -18.74 14.69 35.39
C GLU A 272 -18.55 14.85 33.88
N VAL A 273 -17.59 14.13 33.32
CA VAL A 273 -17.42 13.94 31.88
C VAL A 273 -17.80 12.50 31.55
N ARG A 274 -18.81 12.35 30.70
CA ARG A 274 -19.39 11.04 30.35
C ARG A 274 -19.21 10.77 28.86
N ASN A 275 -19.11 9.50 28.51
CA ASN A 275 -19.03 9.08 27.11
C ASN A 275 -20.33 9.48 26.37
N PRO A 276 -20.25 10.27 25.28
CA PRO A 276 -21.44 10.72 24.57
C PRO A 276 -22.20 9.58 23.87
N ALA A 277 -21.50 8.50 23.48
CA ALA A 277 -22.10 7.32 22.86
C ALA A 277 -22.69 6.36 23.90
N ARG A 278 -22.20 6.39 25.15
CA ARG A 278 -22.68 5.57 26.27
C ARG A 278 -22.70 6.38 27.56
N ARG A 279 -23.76 7.16 27.79
CA ARG A 279 -23.84 8.12 28.91
C ARG A 279 -23.74 7.50 30.31
N SER A 280 -23.97 6.19 30.45
CA SER A 280 -23.74 5.48 31.71
C SER A 280 -22.26 5.37 32.09
N GLU A 281 -21.35 5.52 31.12
CA GLU A 281 -19.90 5.42 31.28
C GLU A 281 -19.31 6.78 31.67
N LEU A 282 -18.74 6.84 32.88
CA LEU A 282 -18.01 8.00 33.40
C LEU A 282 -16.56 7.93 32.90
N ILE A 283 -16.13 8.93 32.14
CA ILE A 283 -14.74 9.06 31.66
C ILE A 283 -13.88 9.72 32.75
N GLY A 284 -14.45 10.68 33.48
CA GLY A 284 -13.74 11.33 34.56
C GLY A 284 -14.45 12.56 35.06
N HIS A 285 -13.70 13.41 35.74
CA HIS A 285 -14.20 14.63 36.35
C HIS A 285 -13.36 15.82 35.89
N ILE A 286 -14.02 16.95 35.62
CA ILE A 286 -13.35 18.23 35.42
C ILE A 286 -13.68 19.15 36.59
N LYS A 287 -12.67 19.81 37.14
CA LYS A 287 -12.85 20.87 38.12
C LYS A 287 -13.13 22.17 37.36
N LEU A 288 -14.29 22.77 37.61
CA LEU A 288 -14.59 24.08 37.05
C LEU A 288 -13.89 25.17 37.86
N ALA A 289 -13.26 26.11 37.16
CA ALA A 289 -12.64 27.26 37.81
C ALA A 289 -13.74 28.21 38.32
N ASP A 290 -13.60 28.66 39.57
CA ASP A 290 -14.43 29.74 40.11
C ASP A 290 -13.87 31.12 39.71
N ALA A 291 -14.62 32.17 40.00
CA ALA A 291 -14.22 33.54 39.65
C ALA A 291 -12.86 33.93 40.26
N ALA A 292 -12.58 33.51 41.50
CA ALA A 292 -11.32 33.81 42.17
C ALA A 292 -10.14 33.11 41.50
N THR A 293 -10.31 31.86 41.08
CA THR A 293 -9.29 31.09 40.35
C THR A 293 -9.00 31.75 38.99
N ILE A 294 -10.04 32.21 38.28
CA ILE A 294 -9.89 32.91 37.00
C ILE A 294 -9.10 34.22 37.18
N GLU A 295 -9.48 35.04 38.16
CA GLU A 295 -8.77 36.29 38.46
C GLU A 295 -7.29 36.04 38.81
N SER A 296 -7.01 35.01 39.61
CA SER A 296 -5.64 34.62 39.95
C SER A 296 -4.85 34.18 38.71
N ALA A 297 -5.45 33.39 37.81
CA ALA A 297 -4.80 32.96 36.58
C ALA A 297 -4.51 34.14 35.62
N LEU A 298 -5.43 35.11 35.52
CA LEU A 298 -5.24 36.33 34.73
C LEU A 298 -4.11 37.21 35.30
N ALA A 299 -4.06 37.38 36.62
CA ALA A 299 -2.99 38.11 37.28
C ALA A 299 -1.62 37.46 37.03
N LEU A 300 -1.53 36.12 37.11
CA LEU A 300 -0.32 35.36 36.79
C LEU A 300 0.09 35.51 35.32
N ALA A 301 -0.86 35.41 34.39
CA ALA A 301 -0.60 35.59 32.96
C ALA A 301 -0.11 37.02 32.65
N HIS A 302 -0.71 38.03 33.28
CA HIS A 302 -0.29 39.43 33.13
C HIS A 302 1.11 39.66 33.68
N ALA A 303 1.43 39.11 34.85
CA ALA A 303 2.77 39.21 35.44
C ALA A 303 3.85 38.48 34.61
N GLY A 304 3.50 37.35 33.97
CA GLY A 304 4.43 36.59 33.12
C GLY A 304 4.61 37.15 31.70
N PHE A 305 3.69 38.00 31.22
CA PHE A 305 3.70 38.52 29.85
C PHE A 305 4.99 39.27 29.47
N PRO A 306 5.58 40.16 30.30
CA PRO A 306 6.82 40.84 29.94
C PRO A 306 7.96 39.86 29.65
N GLN A 307 8.10 38.80 30.45
CA GLN A 307 9.12 37.77 30.24
C GLN A 307 8.84 36.95 28.97
N TRP A 308 7.60 36.50 28.76
CA TRP A 308 7.21 35.71 27.59
C TRP A 308 7.33 36.49 26.27
N SER A 309 6.90 37.75 26.26
CA SER A 309 6.93 38.61 25.07
C SER A 309 8.37 38.98 24.68
N ALA A 310 9.27 39.11 25.66
CA ALA A 310 10.69 39.36 25.45
C ALA A 310 11.47 38.15 24.94
N LEU A 311 10.93 36.92 25.06
CA LEU A 311 11.59 35.73 24.52
C LEU A 311 11.75 35.84 22.99
N PRO A 312 12.91 35.46 22.44
CA PRO A 312 13.10 35.40 21.01
C PRO A 312 12.05 34.51 20.32
N VAL A 313 11.66 34.89 19.10
CA VAL A 313 10.68 34.13 18.30
C VAL A 313 11.09 32.67 18.15
N ASN A 314 12.37 32.41 17.92
CA ASN A 314 12.91 31.06 17.75
C ASN A 314 12.72 30.19 18.99
N GLU A 315 12.89 30.73 20.20
CA GLU A 315 12.69 29.98 21.44
C GLU A 315 11.21 29.63 21.64
N ARG A 316 10.30 30.55 21.30
CA ARG A 316 8.85 30.29 21.33
C ARG A 316 8.45 29.23 20.30
N ALA A 317 9.02 29.28 19.10
CA ALA A 317 8.79 28.27 18.06
C ALA A 317 9.29 26.88 18.49
N GLN A 318 10.45 26.81 19.16
CA GLN A 318 10.96 25.55 19.72
C GLN A 318 10.04 24.97 20.81
N CYS A 319 9.35 25.80 21.60
CA CYS A 319 8.32 25.30 22.52
C CYS A 319 7.17 24.61 21.77
N LEU A 320 6.73 25.17 20.64
CA LEU A 320 5.68 24.58 19.81
C LEU A 320 6.15 23.29 19.13
N GLN A 321 7.40 23.24 18.67
CA GLN A 321 7.98 22.03 18.08
C GLN A 321 8.08 20.90 19.12
N ARG A 322 8.58 21.19 20.33
CA ARG A 322 8.62 20.19 21.41
C ARG A 322 7.23 19.71 21.83
N LEU A 323 6.23 20.60 21.80
CA LEU A 323 4.84 20.21 22.04
C LEU A 323 4.36 19.28 20.92
N ALA A 324 4.64 19.60 19.66
CA ALA A 324 4.29 18.75 18.53
C ALA A 324 4.95 17.36 18.59
N ASP A 325 6.21 17.26 19.04
CA ASP A 325 6.91 15.98 19.22
C ASP A 325 6.36 15.15 20.39
N ALA A 326 5.69 15.79 21.36
CA ALA A 326 5.13 15.15 22.55
C ALA A 326 3.66 14.70 22.40
N LEU A 327 2.97 15.19 21.35
CA LEU A 327 1.61 14.79 20.99
C LEU A 327 1.62 13.53 20.12
#